data_AF-A0A829PN04-F1
#
_entry.id   AF-A0A829PN04-F1
#
_cell.length_a   1.000
_cell.length_b   1.000
_cell.length_c   1.000
_cell.angle_alpha   90.00
_cell.angle_beta   90.00
_cell.angle_gamma   90.00
#
_symmetry.space_group_name_H-M   'P 1'
#
loop_
_entity.id
_entity.type
_entity.pdbx_description
1 polymer ?
#
loop_
_entity_poly.entity_id
_entity_poly.type
_entity_poly.pdbx_seq_one_letter_code
_entity_poly.pdbx_strand_id
1 'polypeptide(L)' 'MVARRHELGLSQEKAAEVIGLHWTYLGQVERGRRNITLNNIVKIAAGLGVDPGELVCELPVPDGGV' A
#
# COMPACT_ATOMS: atom_id res chain seq x y z
N MET A 1 4.90 -3.88 -0.48
CA MET A 1 4.48 -2.89 0.55
C MET A 1 4.98 -3.21 1.96
N VAL A 2 4.50 -4.27 2.64
CA VAL A 2 4.83 -4.57 4.05
C VAL A 2 6.34 -4.69 4.28
N ALA A 3 7.03 -5.44 3.40
CA ALA A 3 8.48 -5.59 3.45
C ALA A 3 9.20 -4.23 3.42
N ARG A 4 8.86 -3.38 2.43
CA ARG A 4 9.42 -2.03 2.31
C ARG A 4 9.16 -1.16 3.54
N ARG A 5 7.95 -1.20 4.11
CA ARG A 5 7.64 -0.46 5.35
C ARG A 5 8.55 -0.90 6.51
N HIS A 6 8.82 -2.21 6.63
CA HIS A 6 9.71 -2.74 7.66
C HIS A 6 11.17 -2.34 7.45
N GLU A 7 11.66 -2.32 6.20
CA GLU A 7 13.00 -1.82 5.86
C GLU A 7 13.19 -0.35 6.26
N LEU A 8 12.13 0.45 6.16
CA LEU A 8 12.12 1.85 6.60
C LEU A 8 11.95 2.01 8.12
N GLY A 9 11.79 0.92 8.88
CA GLY A 9 11.57 0.97 10.33
C GLY A 9 10.25 1.60 10.76
N LEU A 10 9.26 1.67 9.86
CA LEU A 10 8.00 2.38 10.11
C LEU A 10 6.95 1.45 10.73
N SER A 11 6.27 1.90 11.78
CA SER A 11 5.02 1.29 12.22
C SER A 11 3.90 1.56 11.20
N GLN A 12 2.79 0.82 11.26
CA GLN A 12 1.62 1.09 10.39
C GLN A 12 1.08 2.51 10.61
N GLU A 13 0.98 2.95 11.87
CA GLU A 13 0.53 4.31 12.20
C GLU A 13 1.46 5.37 11.62
N LYS A 14 2.79 5.19 11.79
CA LYS A 14 3.77 6.15 11.27
C LYS A 14 3.78 6.17 9.73
N ALA A 15 3.70 5.02 9.09
CA ALA A 15 3.59 4.95 7.63
C ALA A 15 2.31 5.64 7.13
N ALA A 16 1.18 5.42 7.81
CA ALA A 16 -0.09 6.04 7.44
C ALA A 16 -0.06 7.56 7.57
N GLU A 17 0.58 8.08 8.62
CA GLU A 17 0.84 9.52 8.79
C GLU A 17 1.67 10.07 7.62
N VAL A 18 2.78 9.42 7.27
CA VAL A 18 3.67 9.84 6.16
C VAL A 18 2.93 9.82 4.82
N ILE A 19 2.11 8.80 4.57
CA ILE A 19 1.36 8.64 3.32
C ILE A 19 0.12 9.56 3.27
N GLY A 20 -0.33 10.09 4.42
CA GLY A 20 -1.57 10.86 4.52
C GLY A 20 -2.83 9.98 4.41
N LEU A 21 -2.81 8.79 5.00
CA LEU A 21 -3.93 7.86 5.07
C LEU A 21 -4.30 7.56 6.52
N HIS A 22 -5.54 7.08 6.74
CA HIS A 22 -5.92 6.57 8.05
C HIS A 22 -5.22 5.23 8.31
N TRP A 23 -4.65 5.04 9.50
CA TRP A 23 -3.88 3.84 9.84
C TRP A 23 -4.67 2.54 9.70
N THR A 24 -5.96 2.54 10.05
CA THR A 24 -6.82 1.35 9.87
C THR A 24 -7.03 1.03 8.39
N TYR A 25 -7.10 2.04 7.53
CA TYR A 25 -7.20 1.85 6.09
C TYR A 25 -5.91 1.23 5.56
N LEU A 26 -4.75 1.78 5.91
CA LEU A 26 -3.45 1.22 5.53
C LEU A 26 -3.31 -0.24 5.98
N GLY A 27 -3.69 -0.55 7.22
CA GLY A 27 -3.66 -1.92 7.72
C GLY A 27 -4.65 -2.86 7.04
N GLN A 28 -5.79 -2.38 6.53
CA GLN A 28 -6.69 -3.20 5.70
C GLN A 28 -6.10 -3.45 4.31
N VAL A 29 -5.42 -2.46 3.72
CA VAL A 29 -4.72 -2.59 2.43
C VAL A 29 -3.60 -3.62 2.50
N GLU A 30 -2.74 -3.55 3.53
CA GLU A 30 -1.64 -4.52 3.72
C GLU A 30 -2.13 -5.97 3.86
N ARG A 31 -3.37 -6.17 4.31
CA ARG A 31 -4.01 -7.49 4.47
C ARG A 31 -4.87 -7.91 3.27
N GLY A 32 -4.87 -7.14 2.18
CA GLY A 32 -5.68 -7.43 0.99
C GLY A 32 -7.19 -7.30 1.20
N ARG A 33 -7.65 -6.58 2.24
CA ARG A 33 -9.08 -6.43 2.57
C ARG A 33 -9.77 -5.25 1.87
N ARG A 34 -9.05 -4.53 1.00
CA ARG A 34 -9.56 -3.36 0.28
C ARG A 34 -9.10 -3.41 -1.16
N ASN A 35 -10.04 -3.14 -2.07
CA ASN A 35 -9.69 -2.70 -3.41
C ASN A 35 -9.28 -1.22 -3.33
N ILE A 36 -8.04 -0.92 -3.71
CA ILE A 36 -7.43 0.41 -3.60
C ILE A 36 -7.48 1.12 -4.94
N THR A 37 -7.74 2.42 -4.91
CA THR A 37 -7.70 3.25 -6.12
C THR A 37 -6.26 3.49 -6.55
N LEU A 38 -6.05 3.76 -7.84
CA LEU A 38 -4.74 4.13 -8.39
C LEU A 38 -4.11 5.31 -7.63
N ASN A 39 -4.90 6.33 -7.27
CA ASN A 39 -4.43 7.48 -6.50
C ASN A 39 -3.82 7.06 -5.15
N ASN A 40 -4.45 6.10 -4.45
CA ASN A 40 -3.91 5.62 -3.18
C ASN A 40 -2.67 4.74 -3.38
N ILE A 41 -2.57 3.98 -4.47
CA ILE A 41 -1.34 3.26 -4.83
C ILE A 41 -0.18 4.25 -4.99
N VAL A 42 -0.38 5.33 -5.76
CA VAL A 42 0.64 6.36 -5.98
C VAL A 42 1.05 7.05 -4.68
N LYS A 43 0.08 7.39 -3.81
CA LYS A 43 0.38 7.96 -2.49
C LYS A 43 1.20 7.02 -1.61
N ILE A 44 0.81 5.75 -1.54
CA ILE A 44 1.53 4.73 -0.76
C ILE A 44 2.95 4.57 -1.28
N ALA A 45 3.14 4.50 -2.60
CA ALA A 45 4.44 4.39 -3.24
C ALA A 45 5.34 5.60 -2.90
N ALA A 46 4.79 6.82 -3.00
CA ALA A 46 5.49 8.04 -2.64
C ALA A 46 5.92 8.05 -1.16
N GLY A 47 5.02 7.66 -0.24
CA GLY A 47 5.36 7.61 1.19
C GLY A 47 6.31 6.48 1.58
N LEU A 48 6.48 5.47 0.73
CA LEU A 48 7.47 4.39 0.90
C LEU A 48 8.75 4.60 0.09
N GLY A 49 8.82 5.67 -0.72
CA GLY A 49 9.95 5.99 -1.57
C GLY A 49 10.27 4.91 -2.61
N VAL A 50 9.23 4.34 -3.23
CA VAL A 50 9.33 3.32 -4.30
C VAL A 50 8.51 3.74 -5.52
N ASP A 51 8.79 3.14 -6.67
CA ASP A 51 7.92 3.33 -7.85
C ASP A 51 6.56 2.64 -7.62
N PRO A 52 5.42 3.24 -8.03
CA PRO A 52 4.11 2.60 -7.91
C PRO A 52 4.03 1.23 -8.59
N GLY A 53 4.79 1.02 -9.67
CA GLY A 53 4.90 -0.26 -10.37
C GLY A 53 5.43 -1.39 -9.49
N GLU A 54 6.33 -1.10 -8.55
CA GLU A 54 6.85 -2.10 -7.60
C GLU A 54 5.79 -2.59 -6.61
N LEU A 55 4.70 -1.84 -6.41
CA LEU A 55 3.59 -2.26 -5.54
C LEU A 55 2.62 -3.20 -6.25
N VAL A 56 2.63 -3.21 -7.58
CA VAL A 56 1.65 -3.93 -8.41
C VAL A 56 2.29 -4.88 -9.42
N CYS A 57 3.62 -4.96 -9.46
CA CYS A 57 4.32 -5.95 -10.27
C CYS A 57 3.94 -7.35 -9.80
N GLU A 58 3.78 -8.27 -10.76
CA GLU A 58 3.49 -9.69 -10.50
C GLU A 58 2.15 -9.98 -9.79
N LEU A 59 1.24 -9.01 -9.73
CA LEU A 59 -0.11 -9.29 -9.24
C LEU A 59 -0.83 -10.22 -10.22
N PRO A 60 -1.53 -11.26 -9.72
CA PRO A 60 -2.35 -12.10 -10.56
C PRO A 60 -3.50 -11.29 -11.13
N VAL A 61 -3.93 -11.64 -12.35
CA VAL A 61 -5.20 -11.13 -12.88
C VAL A 61 -6.30 -11.63 -11.94
N PRO A 62 -7.13 -10.74 -11.36
CA PRO A 62 -8.23 -11.18 -10.51
C PRO A 62 -9.15 -12.11 -11.31
N ASP A 63 -9.57 -13.23 -10.72
CA ASP A 63 -10.64 -14.05 -11.28
C ASP A 63 -11.85 -13.12 -11.50
N GLY A 64 -12.34 -13.03 -12.74
CA GLY A 64 -13.32 -12.04 -13.17
C GLY A 64 -14.65 -12.16 -12.40
N GLY A 65 -14.71 -11.58 -11.21
CA GLY A 65 -15.91 -11.35 -10.42
C GLY A 65 -16.29 -9.88 -10.52
N VAL A 66 -17.40 -9.63 -11.20
CA VAL A 66 -18.16 -8.37 -11.08
C VAL A 66 -18.54 -8.10 -9.63
#